data_AF-A0A4W6FZI2-F1
#
_entry.id   AF-A0A4W6FZI2-F1
#
_cell.length_a   1.000
_cell.length_b   1.000
_cell.length_c   1.000
_cell.angle_alpha   90.00
_cell.angle_beta   90.00
_cell.angle_gamma   90.00
#
_symmetry.space_group_name_H-M   'P 1'
#
loop_
_entity.id
_entity.type
_entity.pdbx_description
1 polymer ?
#
loop_
_entity_poly.entity_id
_entity_poly.type
_entity_poly.pdbx_seq_one_letter_code
_entity_poly.pdbx_strand_id
1 'polypeptide(L)'
;MDQTGSFPVKLYIYDLSRGMARQLSPVMLGKQLDGIWHTAIVVHGKEYFFVGEGINWCSPGGTPLGEPLSIVDLGYTEVPAELFTEYLTSLTESTYRK
;
A
#
# COMPACT_ATOMS: atom_id res chain seq x y z
N MET A 1 31.10 4.94 2.19
CA MET A 1 30.90 4.60 0.76
C MET A 1 29.46 4.95 0.51
N ASP A 2 29.24 6.22 0.21
CA ASP A 2 27.90 6.80 0.23
C ASP A 2 27.22 6.40 -1.06
N GLN A 3 26.40 5.35 -0.99
CA GLN A 3 25.44 5.13 -2.06
C GLN A 3 24.35 6.18 -1.87
N THR A 4 24.49 7.30 -2.58
CA THR A 4 23.37 8.14 -2.97
C THR A 4 22.49 7.34 -3.95
N GLY A 5 21.85 6.30 -3.42
CA GLY A 5 20.97 5.42 -4.15
C GLY A 5 19.57 6.01 -4.18
N SER A 6 19.02 6.19 -5.37
CA SER A 6 17.59 6.47 -5.54
C SER A 6 16.85 5.14 -5.63
N PHE A 7 15.80 4.96 -4.82
CA PHE A 7 15.06 3.71 -4.67
C PHE A 7 13.67 3.85 -5.29
N PRO A 8 13.24 2.92 -6.16
CA PRO A 8 11.93 3.00 -6.78
C PRO A 8 10.82 2.83 -5.74
N VAL A 9 9.78 3.64 -5.86
CA VAL A 9 8.58 3.60 -5.02
C VAL A 9 7.38 3.27 -5.90
N LYS A 10 6.60 2.27 -5.52
CA LYS A 10 5.40 1.86 -6.24
C LYS A 10 4.18 1.89 -5.33
N LEU A 11 3.02 2.18 -5.91
CA LEU A 11 1.72 2.03 -5.28
C LEU A 11 1.09 0.74 -5.80
N TYR A 12 0.84 -0.21 -4.91
CA TYR A 12 0.02 -1.38 -5.20
C TYR A 12 -1.43 -1.02 -4.92
N ILE A 13 -2.33 -1.33 -5.86
CA ILE A 13 -3.76 -1.04 -5.78
C ILE A 13 -4.53 -2.35 -5.90
N TYR A 14 -5.38 -2.59 -4.91
CA TYR A 14 -6.24 -3.77 -4.81
C TYR A 14 -7.71 -3.34 -4.83
N ASP A 15 -8.55 -4.14 -5.50
CA ASP A 15 -10.00 -4.07 -5.31
C ASP A 15 -10.44 -5.17 -4.33
N LEU A 16 -10.75 -4.78 -3.10
CA LEU A 16 -11.23 -5.69 -2.06
C LEU A 16 -12.53 -6.41 -2.45
N SER A 17 -13.32 -5.82 -3.35
CA SER A 17 -14.56 -6.41 -3.83
C SER A 17 -14.36 -7.38 -4.99
N ARG A 18 -13.15 -7.45 -5.58
CA ARG A 18 -12.85 -8.26 -6.77
C ARG A 18 -13.84 -8.05 -7.91
N GLY A 19 -14.20 -6.79 -8.19
CA GLY A 19 -15.13 -6.39 -9.24
C GLY A 19 -16.60 -6.36 -8.82
N MET A 20 -16.97 -6.91 -7.66
CA MET A 20 -18.37 -6.93 -7.21
C MET A 20 -18.91 -5.53 -6.95
N ALA A 21 -18.10 -4.60 -6.42
CA ALA A 21 -18.55 -3.23 -6.20
C ALA A 21 -18.97 -2.57 -7.52
N ARG A 22 -18.22 -2.80 -8.60
CA ARG A 22 -18.58 -2.30 -9.93
C ARG A 22 -19.91 -2.83 -10.45
N GLN A 23 -20.21 -4.09 -10.18
CA GLN A 23 -21.44 -4.73 -10.65
C GLN A 23 -22.66 -4.36 -9.78
N LEU A 24 -22.49 -4.28 -8.46
CA LEU A 24 -23.60 -4.22 -7.52
C LEU A 24 -23.89 -2.81 -7.00
N SER A 25 -22.93 -1.88 -7.04
CA SER A 25 -23.10 -0.57 -6.42
C SER A 25 -24.27 0.26 -6.98
N PRO A 26 -24.62 0.22 -8.29
CA PRO A 26 -25.77 0.99 -8.78
C PRO A 26 -27.08 0.56 -8.12
N VAL A 27 -27.24 -0.75 -7.88
CA VAL A 27 -28.46 -1.31 -7.28
C VAL A 27 -28.45 -1.15 -5.76
N MET A 28 -27.31 -1.37 -5.10
CA MET A 28 -27.22 -1.33 -3.64
C MET A 28 -27.13 0.10 -3.08
N LEU A 29 -26.46 0.99 -3.79
CA LEU A 29 -26.12 2.34 -3.31
C LEU A 29 -26.73 3.45 -4.17
N GLY A 30 -27.39 3.13 -5.28
CA GLY A 30 -27.87 4.12 -6.25
C GLY A 30 -26.73 4.87 -6.97
N LYS A 31 -25.48 4.38 -6.87
CA LYS A 31 -24.29 5.07 -7.35
C LYS A 31 -23.28 4.10 -7.93
N GLN A 32 -22.69 4.44 -9.07
CA GLN A 32 -21.58 3.68 -9.63
C GLN A 32 -20.31 3.87 -8.80
N LEU A 33 -19.69 2.76 -8.41
CA LEU A 33 -18.35 2.67 -7.83
C LEU A 33 -17.52 1.76 -8.73
N ASP A 34 -16.24 2.03 -8.91
CA ASP A 34 -15.39 1.21 -9.79
C ASP A 34 -14.66 0.07 -9.07
N GLY A 35 -14.65 0.10 -7.73
CA GLY A 35 -13.97 -0.85 -6.85
C GLY A 35 -14.02 -0.39 -5.39
N ILE A 36 -13.62 -1.26 -4.46
CA ILE A 36 -13.34 -0.92 -3.06
C ILE A 36 -11.83 -0.96 -2.89
N TRP A 37 -11.21 0.21 -2.89
CA TRP A 37 -9.76 0.33 -3.01
C TRP A 37 -9.04 0.09 -1.69
N HIS A 38 -8.07 -0.82 -1.71
CA HIS A 38 -7.01 -0.91 -0.72
C HIS A 38 -5.67 -0.66 -1.42
N THR A 39 -4.74 -0.01 -0.74
CA THR A 39 -3.46 0.35 -1.33
C THR A 39 -2.32 0.10 -0.37
N ALA A 40 -1.14 -0.15 -0.94
CA ALA A 40 0.10 -0.35 -0.22
C ALA A 40 1.27 0.32 -0.95
N ILE A 41 2.27 0.76 -0.19
CA ILE A 41 3.51 1.31 -0.74
C ILE A 41 4.54 0.19 -0.84
N VAL A 42 5.12 0.00 -2.02
CA VAL A 42 6.24 -0.92 -2.23
C VAL A 42 7.52 -0.12 -2.41
N VAL A 43 8.46 -0.32 -1.49
CA VAL A 43 9.77 0.33 -1.48
C VAL A 43 10.76 -0.58 -0.74
N HIS A 44 12.05 -0.52 -1.09
CA HIS A 44 13.10 -1.36 -0.49
C HIS A 44 12.76 -2.87 -0.49
N GLY A 45 12.06 -3.34 -1.53
CA GLY A 45 11.67 -4.75 -1.69
C GLY A 45 10.57 -5.23 -0.73
N LYS A 46 9.90 -4.32 -0.01
CA LYS A 46 8.82 -4.64 0.93
C LYS A 46 7.56 -3.87 0.57
N GLU A 47 6.42 -4.48 0.83
CA GLU A 47 5.10 -3.85 0.73
C GLU A 47 4.63 -3.43 2.11
N TYR A 48 4.29 -2.16 2.28
CA TYR A 48 3.87 -1.53 3.51
C TYR A 48 2.43 -1.03 3.41
N PHE A 49 1.62 -1.33 4.40
CA PHE A 49 0.21 -0.98 4.44
C PHE A 49 -0.25 -0.77 5.88
N PHE A 50 -1.40 -0.11 6.04
CA PHE A 50 -2.04 0.10 7.34
C PHE A 50 -3.39 -0.62 7.39
N VAL A 51 -3.59 -1.44 8.41
CA VAL A 51 -4.80 -2.27 8.61
C VAL A 51 -5.24 -2.26 10.07
N GLY A 52 -6.22 -3.11 10.42
CA GLY A 52 -6.77 -3.35 11.76
C GLY A 52 -5.74 -3.47 12.91
N GLU A 53 -4.51 -3.89 12.64
CA GLU A 53 -3.43 -4.08 13.62
C GLU A 53 -2.31 -3.02 13.53
N GLY A 54 -2.42 -2.06 12.61
CA GLY A 54 -1.45 -0.96 12.45
C GLY A 54 -0.65 -1.02 11.18
N ILE A 55 0.50 -0.33 11.20
CA ILE A 55 1.47 -0.36 10.10
C ILE A 55 2.08 -1.77 10.06
N ASN A 56 1.90 -2.46 8.94
CA ASN A 56 2.38 -3.80 8.71
C ASN A 56 3.14 -3.85 7.38
N TRP A 57 3.91 -4.92 7.20
CA TRP A 57 4.61 -5.16 5.94
C TRP A 57 4.68 -6.64 5.59
N CYS A 58 4.83 -6.93 4.30
CA CYS A 58 5.09 -8.26 3.77
C CYS A 58 5.99 -8.21 2.53
N SER A 59 6.25 -9.36 1.92
CA SER A 59 6.78 -9.38 0.54
C SER A 59 5.72 -8.83 -0.42
N PRO A 60 6.09 -8.16 -1.52
CA PRO A 60 5.12 -7.65 -2.49
C PRO A 60 4.16 -8.74 -3.00
N GLY A 61 2.85 -8.48 -2.93
CA GLY A 61 1.79 -9.45 -3.27
C GLY A 61 1.58 -10.54 -2.21
N GLY A 62 2.24 -10.43 -1.06
CA GLY A 62 2.24 -11.45 0.00
C GLY A 62 1.04 -11.41 0.94
N THR A 63 0.08 -10.50 0.74
CA THR A 63 -1.15 -10.44 1.52
C THR A 63 -2.15 -11.51 1.05
N PRO A 64 -3.20 -11.85 1.83
CA PRO A 64 -4.28 -12.72 1.36
C PRO A 64 -5.05 -12.20 0.13
N LEU A 65 -4.86 -10.92 -0.23
CA LEU A 65 -5.44 -10.35 -1.45
C LEU A 65 -4.76 -10.88 -2.72
N GLY A 66 -3.53 -11.40 -2.61
CA GLY A 66 -2.73 -11.89 -3.72
C GLY A 66 -2.08 -10.76 -4.51
N GLU A 67 -1.99 -10.92 -5.83
CA GLU A 67 -1.43 -9.91 -6.71
C GLU A 67 -2.29 -8.63 -6.77
N PRO A 68 -1.68 -7.44 -6.84
CA PRO A 68 -2.41 -6.19 -6.99
C PRO A 68 -3.14 -6.14 -8.34
N LEU A 69 -4.30 -5.48 -8.35
CA LEU A 69 -5.05 -5.22 -9.59
C LEU A 69 -4.30 -4.26 -10.50
N SER A 70 -3.61 -3.29 -9.91
CA SER A 70 -2.81 -2.30 -10.64
C SER A 70 -1.58 -1.91 -9.82
N ILE A 71 -0.48 -1.67 -10.54
CA ILE A 71 0.77 -1.16 -9.97
C ILE A 71 1.03 0.19 -10.64
N VAL A 72 1.18 1.24 -9.82
CA VAL A 72 1.51 2.59 -10.28
C VAL A 72 2.90 2.95 -9.79
N ASP A 73 3.78 3.34 -10.72
CA ASP A 73 5.09 3.89 -10.35
C ASP A 73 4.91 5.30 -9.78
N LEU A 74 5.31 5.50 -8.52
CA LEU A 74 5.23 6.81 -7.85
C LEU A 74 6.51 7.64 -8.03
N GLY A 75 7.56 7.04 -8.58
CA GLY A 75 8.86 7.66 -8.79
C GLY A 75 9.94 7.00 -7.93
N TYR A 76 10.85 7.81 -7.42
CA TYR A 76 11.99 7.34 -6.63
C TYR A 76 12.14 8.17 -5.36
N THR A 77 12.69 7.55 -4.31
CA THR A 77 13.06 8.19 -3.05
C THR A 77 14.56 8.08 -2.82
N GLU A 78 15.17 9.10 -2.22
CA GLU A 78 16.55 9.03 -1.73
C GLU A 78 16.63 8.57 -0.28
N VAL A 79 15.48 8.37 0.37
CA VAL A 79 15.40 7.91 1.76
C VAL A 79 15.92 6.46 1.84
N PRO A 80 16.97 6.19 2.62
CA PRO A 80 17.46 4.83 2.85
C PRO A 80 16.47 3.99 3.67
N ALA A 81 16.60 2.67 3.58
CA ALA A 81 15.69 1.73 4.24
C ALA A 81 15.67 1.89 5.76
N GLU A 82 16.81 2.24 6.36
CA GLU A 82 16.96 2.47 7.79
C GLU A 82 16.13 3.67 8.24
N LEU A 83 16.30 4.82 7.57
CA LEU A 83 15.55 6.05 7.87
C LEU A 83 14.05 5.87 7.61
N PHE A 84 13.69 5.15 6.55
CA PHE A 84 12.28 4.84 6.27
C PHE A 84 11.66 3.99 7.39
N THR A 85 12.39 2.97 7.87
CA THR A 85 11.93 2.11 8.97
C THR A 85 11.79 2.91 10.27
N GLU A 86 12.76 3.77 10.58
CA GLU A 86 12.73 4.64 11.76
C GLU A 86 11.53 5.61 11.72
N TYR A 87 11.25 6.17 10.54
CA TYR A 87 10.07 6.99 10.31
C TYR A 87 8.76 6.22 10.54
N LEU A 88 8.62 5.01 9.99
CA LEU A 88 7.43 4.17 10.21
C LEU A 88 7.24 3.78 11.68
N THR A 89 8.32 3.49 12.40
CA THR A 89 8.27 3.24 13.85
C THR A 89 7.75 4.49 14.59
N SER A 90 8.26 5.68 14.27
CA SER A 90 7.78 6.93 14.88
C SER A 90 6.30 7.18 14.61
N LEU A 91 5.79 6.81 13.42
CA LEU A 91 4.38 6.91 13.07
C LEU A 91 3.51 5.93 13.87
N THR A 92 4.00 4.71 14.08
CA THR A 92 3.33 3.69 14.90
C THR A 92 3.19 4.16 16.35
N GLU A 93 4.18 4.90 16.86
CA GLU A 93 4.17 5.48 18.20
C GLU A 93 3.43 6.83 18.30
N SER A 94 2.87 7.35 17.22
CA SER A 94 2.22 8.68 17.19
C SER A 94 0.86 8.67 16.51
N THR A 95 0.79 9.00 15.22
CA THR A 95 -0.46 9.21 14.48
C THR A 95 -1.15 7.90 14.11
N TYR A 96 -0.39 6.84 13.87
CA TYR A 96 -0.89 5.55 13.42
C TYR A 96 -0.84 4.48 14.52
N ARG A 97 -1.04 4.92 15.78
CA ARG A 97 -1.15 4.03 16.95
C ARG A 97 -2.33 3.08 16.80
N LYS A 98 -2.15 1.88 17.33
CA LYS A 98 -3.16 0.84 17.51
C LYS A 98 -3.17 0.36 18.93
#